data_AF-A0A315E501-F1
#
_entry.id   AF-A0A315E501-F1
#
_cell.length_a   1.000
_cell.length_b   1.000
_cell.length_c   1.000
_cell.angle_alpha   90.00
_cell.angle_beta   90.00
_cell.angle_gamma   90.00
#
_symmetry.space_group_name_H-M   'P 1'
#
loop_
_entity.id
_entity.type
_entity.pdbx_description
1 polymer ?
#
loop_
_entity_poly.entity_id
_entity_poly.type
_entity_poly.pdbx_seq_one_letter_code
_entity_poly.pdbx_strand_id
1 'polypeptide(L)'
;MNHDNAPLEIHVHGDVPIKPGTDIKAIQEALKPLWHYAGARSLHEGAVSLYEEEPGIRFDATTQRLNLCWTVRGDEDFRMVMDDLCMNINDLSAAGTQIEVTFYDTEFDDEDEASGSESRDDFVMLFVGPDPGAIMQAQRDLLVHDVINMMERHFDGAELSGVVTEIDKLFSQRFDSLVSSLELGKPPRGSGGSSGHGGSGGGRRPRHLH
;
A
#
# COMPACT_ATOMS: atom_id res chain seq x y z
N MET A 1 -3.05 20.55 -7.69
CA MET A 1 -3.05 21.98 -7.30
C MET A 1 -1.72 22.60 -7.78
N ASN A 2 -1.45 23.89 -7.54
CA ASN A 2 -0.13 24.47 -7.84
C ASN A 2 0.74 24.39 -6.58
N HIS A 3 1.76 23.52 -6.58
CA HIS A 3 2.58 23.16 -5.40
C HIS A 3 3.91 23.95 -5.32
N ASP A 4 4.00 25.11 -5.99
CA ASP A 4 5.24 25.91 -6.08
C ASP A 4 5.81 26.35 -4.72
N ASN A 5 4.99 26.36 -3.67
CA ASN A 5 5.41 26.69 -2.30
C ASN A 5 4.83 25.68 -1.28
N ALA A 6 4.81 24.39 -1.66
CA ALA A 6 4.27 23.36 -0.80
C ALA A 6 5.23 23.08 0.38
N PRO A 7 4.71 22.83 1.60
CA PRO A 7 5.51 22.72 2.81
C PRO A 7 6.35 21.45 2.87
N LEU A 8 5.97 20.40 2.14
CA LEU A 8 6.64 19.11 2.18
C LEU A 8 7.30 18.76 0.85
N GLU A 9 8.45 18.12 0.95
CA GLU A 9 9.08 17.38 -0.13
C GLU A 9 8.89 15.88 0.14
N ILE A 10 8.27 15.19 -0.81
CA ILE A 10 7.78 13.83 -0.62
C ILE A 10 8.54 12.89 -1.54
N HIS A 11 9.21 11.90 -0.95
CA HIS A 11 10.04 10.91 -1.63
C HIS A 11 9.30 9.58 -1.66
N VAL A 12 9.07 9.02 -2.84
CA VAL A 12 8.37 7.75 -3.03
C VAL A 12 9.31 6.73 -3.66
N HIS A 13 9.58 5.64 -2.92
CA HIS A 13 10.48 4.57 -3.32
C HIS A 13 9.76 3.21 -3.36
N GLY A 14 9.97 2.44 -4.41
CA GLY A 14 9.36 1.12 -4.54
C GLY A 14 9.79 0.36 -5.79
N ASP A 15 9.75 -0.97 -5.70
CA ASP A 15 9.95 -1.88 -6.84
C ASP A 15 8.81 -2.91 -6.84
N VAL A 16 7.75 -2.59 -7.58
CA VAL A 16 6.51 -3.38 -7.60
C VAL A 16 6.58 -4.40 -8.73
N PRO A 17 6.59 -5.71 -8.42
CA PRO A 17 6.47 -6.74 -9.45
C PRO A 17 5.05 -6.72 -10.02
N ILE A 18 4.94 -6.62 -11.34
CA ILE A 18 3.66 -6.51 -12.06
C ILE A 18 3.31 -7.83 -12.74
N LYS A 19 2.02 -8.16 -12.81
CA LYS A 19 1.53 -9.36 -13.48
C LYS A 19 1.96 -9.36 -14.97
N PRO A 20 2.55 -10.46 -15.48
CA PRO A 20 2.92 -10.55 -16.88
C PRO A 20 1.75 -10.28 -17.83
N GLY A 21 1.98 -9.47 -18.86
CA GLY A 21 0.96 -9.12 -19.85
C GLY A 21 0.00 -8.02 -19.41
N THR A 22 0.27 -7.34 -18.30
CA THR A 22 -0.47 -6.13 -17.91
C THR A 22 -0.30 -5.05 -18.98
N ASP A 23 -1.42 -4.50 -19.45
CA ASP A 23 -1.43 -3.42 -20.44
C ASP A 23 -0.87 -2.13 -19.83
N ILE A 24 -0.05 -1.40 -20.60
CA ILE A 24 0.51 -0.10 -20.20
C ILE A 24 -0.61 0.87 -19.84
N LYS A 25 -1.78 0.78 -20.49
CA LYS A 25 -2.94 1.61 -20.12
C LYS A 25 -3.43 1.33 -18.71
N ALA A 26 -3.45 0.08 -18.28
CA ALA A 26 -3.84 -0.28 -16.91
C ALA A 26 -2.84 0.30 -15.90
N ILE A 27 -1.55 0.26 -16.22
CA ILE A 27 -0.50 0.91 -15.40
C ILE A 27 -0.70 2.41 -15.33
N GLN A 28 -0.97 3.08 -16.46
CA GLN A 28 -1.22 4.53 -16.51
C GLN A 28 -2.45 4.95 -15.69
N GLU A 29 -3.54 4.19 -15.76
CA GLU A 29 -4.74 4.44 -14.96
C GLU A 29 -4.49 4.18 -13.48
N ALA A 30 -3.76 3.11 -13.12
CA ALA A 30 -3.46 2.82 -11.73
C ALA A 30 -2.58 3.89 -11.07
N LEU A 31 -1.66 4.48 -11.83
CA LEU A 31 -0.76 5.56 -11.40
C LEU A 31 -1.39 6.96 -11.45
N LYS A 32 -2.66 7.06 -11.86
CA LYS A 32 -3.38 8.33 -11.98
C LYS A 32 -3.36 9.21 -10.74
N PRO A 33 -3.55 8.69 -9.52
CA PRO A 33 -3.47 9.51 -8.32
C PRO A 33 -2.16 10.31 -8.23
N LEU A 34 -1.01 9.69 -8.56
CA LEU A 34 0.30 10.32 -8.46
C LEU A 34 0.51 11.45 -9.47
N TRP A 35 0.33 11.18 -10.76
CA TRP A 35 0.58 12.21 -11.77
C TRP A 35 -0.51 13.29 -11.76
N HIS A 36 -1.73 12.97 -11.31
CA HIS A 36 -2.76 13.99 -11.11
C HIS A 36 -2.42 14.91 -9.92
N TYR A 37 -1.89 14.34 -8.84
CA TYR A 37 -1.41 15.09 -7.68
C TYR A 37 -0.35 16.12 -8.09
N ALA A 38 0.64 15.67 -8.86
CA ALA A 38 1.70 16.52 -9.42
C ALA A 38 1.20 17.60 -10.42
N GLY A 39 -0.12 17.69 -10.67
CA GLY A 39 -0.71 18.65 -11.60
C GLY A 39 -0.51 18.30 -13.08
N ALA A 40 0.02 17.11 -13.38
CA ALA A 40 0.24 16.65 -14.74
C ALA A 40 -1.04 16.11 -15.39
N ARG A 41 -1.05 16.07 -16.73
CA ARG A 41 -2.19 15.57 -17.53
C ARG A 41 -2.00 14.14 -18.00
N SER A 42 -0.83 13.57 -17.76
CA SER A 42 -0.46 12.22 -18.18
C SER A 42 0.66 11.66 -17.32
N LEU A 43 0.80 10.33 -17.31
CA LEU A 43 1.93 9.67 -16.65
C LEU A 43 3.28 10.16 -17.21
N HIS A 44 3.41 10.39 -18.51
CA HIS A 44 4.68 10.83 -19.10
C HIS A 44 5.15 12.17 -18.52
N GLU A 45 4.22 13.10 -18.31
CA GLU A 45 4.50 14.42 -17.74
C GLU A 45 4.72 14.33 -16.22
N GLY A 46 3.90 13.58 -15.49
CA GLY A 46 3.95 13.50 -14.03
C GLY A 46 4.91 12.43 -13.47
N ALA A 47 5.52 11.61 -14.32
CA ALA A 47 6.51 10.61 -13.89
C ALA A 47 7.89 11.20 -13.62
N VAL A 48 8.16 12.42 -14.10
CA VAL A 48 9.42 13.11 -13.88
C VAL A 48 9.53 13.48 -12.40
N SER A 49 10.68 13.20 -11.80
CA SER A 49 10.95 13.57 -10.42
C SER A 49 11.37 15.04 -10.30
N LEU A 50 11.23 15.62 -9.11
CA LEU A 50 11.77 16.94 -8.77
C LEU A 50 13.28 17.04 -9.01
N TYR A 51 14.02 15.94 -8.79
CA TYR A 51 15.46 15.84 -9.00
C TYR A 51 15.78 15.12 -10.33
N GLU A 52 16.71 15.67 -11.12
CA GLU A 52 17.00 15.18 -12.48
C GLU A 52 17.71 13.82 -12.48
N GLU A 53 18.50 13.55 -11.45
CA GLU A 53 19.21 12.29 -11.21
C GLU A 53 18.26 11.12 -10.89
N GLU A 54 17.06 11.42 -10.40
CA GLU A 54 16.09 10.40 -10.05
C GLU A 54 15.37 9.88 -11.30
N PRO A 55 15.24 8.56 -11.46
CA PRO A 55 14.63 8.00 -12.65
C PRO A 55 13.13 8.31 -12.76
N GLY A 56 12.46 8.65 -11.66
CA GLY A 56 11.03 8.92 -11.60
C GLY A 56 10.19 7.64 -11.55
N ILE A 57 8.99 7.72 -12.10
CA ILE A 57 8.06 6.58 -12.19
C ILE A 57 8.27 5.85 -13.52
N ARG A 58 8.69 4.58 -13.48
CA ARG A 58 9.00 3.79 -14.69
C ARG A 58 8.39 2.40 -14.64
N PHE A 59 7.74 2.02 -15.73
CA PHE A 59 7.33 0.63 -15.94
C PHE A 59 8.25 -0.03 -16.98
N ASP A 60 8.98 -1.06 -16.57
CA ASP A 60 9.78 -1.90 -17.45
C ASP A 60 8.99 -3.16 -17.83
N ALA A 61 8.53 -3.19 -19.08
CA ALA A 61 7.81 -4.33 -19.63
C ALA A 61 8.69 -5.57 -19.86
N THR A 62 10.02 -5.44 -19.87
CA THR A 62 10.93 -6.59 -20.03
C THR A 62 11.03 -7.37 -18.73
N THR A 63 11.21 -6.65 -17.62
CA THR A 63 11.32 -7.23 -16.28
C THR A 63 9.99 -7.32 -15.53
N GLN A 64 8.93 -6.72 -16.08
CA GLN A 64 7.61 -6.58 -15.45
C GLN A 64 7.70 -5.92 -14.07
N ARG A 65 8.47 -4.82 -14.00
CA ARG A 65 8.68 -4.04 -12.77
C ARG A 65 8.14 -2.64 -12.94
N LEU A 66 7.41 -2.16 -11.94
CA LEU A 66 7.10 -0.75 -11.76
C LEU A 66 8.05 -0.19 -10.70
N ASN A 67 9.00 0.61 -11.14
CA ASN A 67 9.98 1.29 -10.30
C ASN A 67 9.48 2.68 -9.94
N LEU A 68 9.52 2.99 -8.65
CA LEU A 68 9.26 4.29 -8.07
C LEU A 68 10.57 4.76 -7.43
N CYS A 69 11.11 5.85 -7.94
CA CYS A 69 12.11 6.68 -7.28
C CYS A 69 11.80 8.10 -7.71
N TRP A 70 10.82 8.67 -7.02
CA TRP A 70 10.07 9.83 -7.48
C TRP A 70 9.83 10.78 -6.32
N THR A 71 10.26 12.02 -6.51
CA THR A 71 10.14 13.10 -5.54
C THR A 71 9.19 14.17 -6.08
N VAL A 72 8.29 14.63 -5.22
CA VAL A 72 7.29 15.66 -5.53
C VAL A 72 7.12 16.65 -4.38
N ARG A 73 6.80 17.90 -4.70
CA ARG A 73 6.36 18.89 -3.71
C ARG A 73 4.89 18.67 -3.37
N GLY A 74 4.55 18.69 -2.09
CA GLY A 74 3.19 18.40 -1.65
C GLY A 74 2.91 18.83 -0.23
N ASP A 75 1.80 18.33 0.29
CA ASP A 75 1.37 18.52 1.66
C ASP A 75 0.77 17.22 2.23
N GLU A 76 0.17 17.33 3.41
CA GLU A 76 -0.40 16.22 4.16
C GLU A 76 -1.47 15.41 3.38
N ASP A 77 -2.13 16.04 2.41
CA ASP A 77 -3.17 15.41 1.58
C ASP A 77 -2.65 14.27 0.71
N PHE A 78 -1.34 14.20 0.45
CA PHE A 78 -0.71 13.11 -0.29
C PHE A 78 -0.92 11.75 0.38
N ARG A 79 -1.17 11.72 1.70
CA ARG A 79 -1.53 10.47 2.39
C ARG A 79 -2.78 9.80 1.83
N MET A 80 -3.78 10.59 1.40
CA MET A 80 -4.97 10.04 0.74
C MET A 80 -4.64 9.53 -0.67
N VAL A 81 -3.71 10.19 -1.37
CA VAL A 81 -3.24 9.78 -2.71
C VAL A 81 -2.55 8.41 -2.65
N MET A 82 -1.81 8.15 -1.56
CA MET A 82 -1.16 6.86 -1.32
C MET A 82 -2.16 5.72 -1.13
N ASP A 83 -3.27 5.96 -0.43
CA ASP A 83 -4.34 4.97 -0.28
C ASP A 83 -4.94 4.59 -1.64
N ASP A 84 -5.27 5.58 -2.47
CA ASP A 84 -5.80 5.38 -3.82
C ASP A 84 -4.80 4.64 -4.71
N LEU A 85 -3.51 5.01 -4.66
CA LEU A 85 -2.44 4.31 -5.36
C LEU A 85 -2.41 2.83 -4.95
N CYS A 86 -2.38 2.54 -3.65
CA CYS A 86 -2.28 1.18 -3.14
C CYS A 86 -3.47 0.33 -3.60
N MET A 87 -4.70 0.86 -3.52
CA MET A 87 -5.89 0.18 -4.03
C MET A 87 -5.77 -0.15 -5.51
N ASN A 88 -5.28 0.81 -6.32
CA ASN A 88 -5.17 0.63 -7.76
C ASN A 88 -4.09 -0.40 -8.16
N ILE A 89 -2.94 -0.39 -7.51
CA ILE A 89 -1.82 -1.26 -7.91
C ILE A 89 -1.93 -2.68 -7.37
N ASN A 90 -2.68 -2.92 -6.29
CA ASN A 90 -2.90 -4.27 -5.74
C ASN A 90 -3.33 -5.28 -6.81
N ASP A 91 -4.31 -4.93 -7.65
CA ASP A 91 -4.82 -5.80 -8.71
C ASP A 91 -3.82 -6.04 -9.85
N LEU A 92 -2.81 -5.17 -10.00
CA LEU A 92 -1.77 -5.29 -11.02
C LEU A 92 -0.52 -6.02 -10.50
N SER A 93 -0.31 -6.04 -9.18
CA SER A 93 0.86 -6.62 -8.54
C SER A 93 0.91 -8.15 -8.69
N ALA A 94 2.05 -8.70 -9.08
CA ALA A 94 2.29 -10.14 -9.17
C ALA A 94 2.63 -10.78 -7.81
N ALA A 95 3.21 -10.00 -6.90
CA ALA A 95 3.59 -10.42 -5.56
C ALA A 95 3.48 -9.25 -4.58
N GLY A 96 3.55 -9.55 -3.29
CA GLY A 96 3.62 -8.53 -2.25
C GLY A 96 4.95 -7.77 -2.31
N THR A 97 4.93 -6.47 -2.07
CA THR A 97 6.13 -5.64 -1.91
C THR A 97 5.86 -4.44 -1.00
N GLN A 98 6.91 -3.77 -0.55
CA GLN A 98 6.81 -2.49 0.15
C GLN A 98 6.96 -1.29 -0.80
N ILE A 99 6.34 -0.19 -0.41
CA ILE A 99 6.58 1.15 -0.95
C ILE A 99 6.89 2.04 0.25
N GLU A 100 8.02 2.72 0.18
CA GLU A 100 8.52 3.62 1.22
C GLU A 100 8.22 5.05 0.81
N VAL A 101 7.65 5.82 1.73
CA VAL A 101 7.34 7.23 1.51
C VAL A 101 7.90 8.06 2.65
N THR A 102 8.75 9.02 2.33
CA THR A 102 9.32 9.96 3.30
C THR A 102 8.80 11.36 3.00
N PHE A 103 8.39 12.06 4.04
CA PHE A 103 7.99 13.46 4.01
C PHE A 103 9.09 14.26 4.69
N TYR A 104 9.64 15.25 3.99
CA TYR A 104 10.60 16.20 4.54
C TYR A 104 9.97 17.58 4.65
N ASP A 105 10.07 18.18 5.83
CA ASP A 105 9.65 19.54 6.10
C ASP A 105 10.63 20.54 5.46
N THR A 106 10.16 21.24 4.43
CA THR A 106 10.98 22.21 3.70
C THR A 106 11.03 23.57 4.38
N GLU A 107 10.19 23.80 5.40
CA GLU A 107 10.12 25.07 6.13
C GLU A 107 10.84 24.99 7.47
N PHE A 108 11.13 23.78 7.99
CA PHE A 108 11.83 23.60 9.25
C PHE A 108 13.30 24.01 9.15
N ASP A 109 13.73 24.91 10.04
CA ASP A 109 15.10 25.42 10.07
C ASP A 109 15.71 25.48 11.49
N ASP A 110 16.93 26.03 11.58
CA ASP A 110 17.69 26.14 12.84
C ASP A 110 16.96 26.98 13.91
N GLU A 111 16.11 27.95 13.52
CA GLU A 111 15.34 28.77 14.47
C GLU A 111 14.22 27.95 15.11
N ASP A 112 13.55 27.12 14.31
CA ASP A 112 12.53 26.19 14.80
C ASP A 112 13.13 25.19 15.78
N GLU A 113 14.28 24.59 15.45
CA GLU A 113 15.00 23.66 16.33
C GLU A 113 15.41 24.34 17.66
N ALA A 114 15.96 25.56 17.59
CA ALA A 114 16.37 26.32 18.77
C ALA A 114 15.19 26.69 19.69
N SER A 115 13.98 26.85 19.12
CA SER A 115 12.75 27.11 19.87
C SER A 115 12.13 25.85 20.50
N GLY A 116 12.64 24.66 20.14
CA GLY A 116 12.11 23.37 20.58
C GLY A 116 10.85 22.93 19.82
N SER A 117 10.62 23.47 18.62
CA SER A 117 9.57 22.99 17.72
C SER A 117 9.97 21.65 17.09
N GLU A 118 8.97 20.82 16.76
CA GLU A 118 9.19 19.53 16.10
C GLU A 118 9.03 19.67 14.58
N SER A 119 9.90 19.02 13.82
CA SER A 119 9.77 18.92 12.36
C SER A 119 8.52 18.11 11.99
N ARG A 120 7.90 18.47 10.86
CA ARG A 120 6.80 17.68 10.25
C ARG A 120 7.29 16.47 9.46
N ASP A 121 8.58 16.13 9.54
CA ASP A 121 9.13 14.94 8.92
C ASP A 121 8.36 13.68 9.34
N ASP A 122 8.08 12.82 8.37
CA ASP A 122 7.37 11.56 8.60
C ASP A 122 7.85 10.48 7.63
N PHE A 123 7.68 9.22 8.02
CA PHE A 123 8.00 8.07 7.21
C PHE A 123 6.87 7.05 7.26
N VAL A 124 6.34 6.71 6.09
CA VAL A 124 5.25 5.76 5.92
C VAL A 124 5.74 4.60 5.07
N MET A 125 5.52 3.39 5.59
CA MET A 125 5.75 2.16 4.85
C MET A 125 4.41 1.53 4.46
N LEU A 126 4.18 1.43 3.16
CA LEU A 126 3.00 0.85 2.55
C LEU A 126 3.32 -0.55 2.04
N PHE A 127 2.33 -1.43 2.05
CA PHE A 127 2.46 -2.76 1.47
C PHE A 127 1.35 -3.01 0.47
N VAL A 128 1.73 -3.46 -0.72
CA VAL A 128 0.81 -3.73 -1.83
C VAL A 128 1.02 -5.14 -2.35
N GLY A 129 -0.03 -5.74 -2.91
CA GLY A 129 0.01 -7.10 -3.41
C GLY A 129 -1.33 -7.59 -3.97
N PRO A 130 -1.33 -8.71 -4.71
CA PRO A 130 -2.51 -9.24 -5.39
C PRO A 130 -3.64 -9.68 -4.44
N ASP A 131 -3.31 -9.98 -3.19
CA ASP A 131 -4.25 -10.39 -2.16
C ASP A 131 -3.65 -10.13 -0.77
N PRO A 132 -4.47 -10.18 0.31
CA PRO A 132 -3.98 -9.95 1.66
C PRO A 132 -2.89 -10.93 2.12
N GLY A 133 -2.87 -12.16 1.59
CA GLY A 133 -1.85 -13.16 1.91
C GLY A 133 -0.48 -12.75 1.39
N ALA A 134 -0.42 -12.28 0.13
CA ALA A 134 0.80 -11.78 -0.48
C ALA A 134 1.34 -10.53 0.25
N ILE A 135 0.46 -9.63 0.68
CA ILE A 135 0.82 -8.43 1.47
C ILE A 135 1.43 -8.84 2.81
N MET A 136 0.79 -9.76 3.55
CA MET A 136 1.32 -10.25 4.83
C MET A 136 2.65 -10.98 4.66
N GLN A 137 2.83 -11.72 3.55
CA GLN A 137 4.10 -12.37 3.24
C GLN A 137 5.22 -11.34 3.06
N ALA A 138 4.97 -10.24 2.33
CA ALA A 138 5.95 -9.16 2.16
C ALA A 138 6.30 -8.48 3.50
N GLN A 139 5.30 -8.21 4.34
CA GLN A 139 5.51 -7.68 5.70
C GLN A 139 6.38 -8.61 6.56
N ARG A 140 6.12 -9.92 6.48
CA ARG A 140 6.90 -10.94 7.19
C ARG A 140 8.34 -10.94 6.69
N ASP A 141 8.52 -11.01 5.38
CA ASP A 141 9.85 -11.15 4.78
C ASP A 141 10.73 -9.94 5.09
N LEU A 142 10.15 -8.73 5.07
CA LEU A 142 10.85 -7.53 5.52
C LEU A 142 11.25 -7.63 7.00
N LEU A 143 10.31 -7.96 7.89
CA LEU A 143 10.63 -8.04 9.32
C LEU A 143 11.71 -9.08 9.60
N VAL A 144 11.64 -10.24 8.95
CA VAL A 144 12.67 -11.27 9.05
C VAL A 144 14.01 -10.72 8.58
N HIS A 145 14.06 -10.12 7.39
CA HIS A 145 15.28 -9.52 6.87
C HIS A 145 15.90 -8.50 7.82
N ASP A 146 15.11 -7.57 8.36
CA ASP A 146 15.61 -6.50 9.22
C ASP A 146 16.11 -7.00 10.57
N VAL A 147 15.35 -7.91 11.19
CA VAL A 147 15.75 -8.53 12.47
C VAL A 147 17.02 -9.35 12.30
N ILE A 148 17.10 -10.15 11.23
CA ILE A 148 18.28 -10.99 10.97
C ILE A 148 19.50 -10.13 10.69
N ASN A 149 19.40 -9.13 9.80
CA ASN A 149 20.50 -8.22 9.52
C ASN A 149 21.02 -7.47 10.75
N MET A 150 20.12 -7.11 11.67
CA MET A 150 20.52 -6.50 12.94
C MET A 150 21.26 -7.51 13.84
N MET A 151 20.78 -8.75 13.93
CA MET A 151 21.33 -9.78 14.80
C MET A 151 22.62 -10.41 14.28
N GLU A 152 22.83 -10.50 12.97
CA GLU A 152 24.06 -11.02 12.34
C GLU A 152 25.31 -10.20 12.67
N ARG A 153 25.16 -8.99 13.22
CA ARG A 153 26.26 -8.21 13.79
C ARG A 153 26.83 -8.83 15.07
N HIS A 154 26.09 -9.74 15.69
CA HIS A 154 26.38 -10.30 17.02
C HIS A 154 26.41 -11.83 17.05
N PHE A 155 25.73 -12.49 16.11
CA PHE A 155 25.57 -13.95 16.05
C PHE A 155 25.86 -14.47 14.63
N ASP A 156 26.16 -15.76 14.49
CA ASP A 156 26.22 -16.39 13.17
C ASP A 156 24.80 -16.57 12.59
N GLY A 157 24.61 -16.30 11.30
CA GLY A 157 23.30 -16.43 10.65
C GLY A 157 22.68 -17.82 10.80
N ALA A 158 23.50 -18.87 10.89
CA ALA A 158 23.02 -20.25 11.13
C ALA A 158 22.36 -20.44 12.51
N GLU A 159 22.67 -19.58 13.49
CA GLU A 159 22.08 -19.63 14.83
C GLU A 159 20.71 -18.93 14.90
N LEU A 160 20.36 -18.13 13.88
CA LEU A 160 19.19 -17.27 13.90
C LEU A 160 17.89 -17.93 13.39
N SER A 161 17.93 -19.20 12.98
CA SER A 161 16.74 -19.91 12.50
C SER A 161 15.61 -19.97 13.54
N GLY A 162 15.95 -20.00 14.84
CA GLY A 162 14.99 -19.93 15.93
C GLY A 162 14.23 -18.61 15.98
N VAL A 163 14.89 -17.49 15.66
CA VAL A 163 14.28 -16.16 15.62
C VAL A 163 13.27 -16.07 14.48
N VAL A 164 13.65 -16.53 13.28
CA VAL A 164 12.74 -16.61 12.13
C VAL A 164 11.50 -17.44 12.48
N THR A 165 11.69 -18.57 13.16
CA THR A 165 10.58 -19.44 13.58
C THR A 165 9.60 -18.73 14.52
N GLU A 166 10.07 -17.86 15.42
CA GLU A 166 9.17 -17.09 16.29
C GLU A 166 8.41 -16.00 15.52
N ILE A 167 9.06 -15.34 14.56
CA ILE A 167 8.39 -14.38 13.65
C ILE A 167 7.28 -15.10 12.86
N ASP A 168 7.55 -16.31 12.37
CA ASP A 168 6.60 -17.11 11.58
C ASP A 168 5.34 -17.44 12.37
N LYS A 169 5.49 -17.74 13.66
CA LYS A 169 4.36 -17.99 14.55
C LYS A 169 3.47 -16.76 14.70
N LEU A 170 4.07 -15.57 14.86
CA LEU A 170 3.31 -14.31 14.97
C LEU A 170 2.51 -14.02 13.69
N PHE A 171 3.14 -14.20 12.52
CA PHE A 171 2.45 -13.98 11.24
C PHE A 171 1.39 -15.03 10.94
N SER A 172 1.63 -16.29 11.30
CA SER A 172 0.63 -17.37 11.17
C SER A 172 -0.62 -17.06 12.00
N GLN A 173 -0.45 -16.62 13.25
CA GLN A 173 -1.57 -16.23 14.11
C GLN A 173 -2.37 -15.04 13.54
N ARG A 174 -1.67 -14.05 12.96
CA ARG A 174 -2.31 -12.91 12.28
C ARG A 174 -3.09 -13.36 11.05
N PHE A 175 -2.50 -14.24 10.24
CA PHE A 175 -3.14 -14.80 9.06
C PHE A 175 -4.44 -15.54 9.42
N ASP A 176 -4.39 -16.43 10.40
CA ASP A 176 -5.56 -17.18 10.87
C ASP A 176 -6.68 -16.25 11.36
N SER A 177 -6.31 -15.20 12.08
CA SER A 177 -7.24 -14.17 12.57
C SER A 177 -7.90 -13.40 11.42
N LEU A 178 -7.13 -13.07 10.37
CA LEU A 178 -7.64 -12.38 9.19
C LEU A 178 -8.61 -13.26 8.40
N VAL A 179 -8.23 -14.53 8.13
CA VAL A 179 -9.08 -15.48 7.40
C VAL A 179 -10.39 -15.70 8.15
N SER A 180 -10.33 -15.94 9.46
CA SER A 180 -11.52 -16.08 10.31
C SER A 180 -12.46 -14.87 10.20
N SER A 181 -11.90 -13.66 10.20
CA SER A 181 -12.67 -12.41 10.06
C SER A 181 -13.34 -12.28 8.69
N LEU A 182 -12.64 -12.65 7.60
CA LEU A 182 -13.19 -12.64 6.24
C LEU A 182 -14.27 -13.70 6.02
N GLU A 183 -14.15 -14.86 6.66
CA GLU A 183 -15.17 -15.90 6.64
C GLU A 183 -16.41 -15.51 7.42
N LEU A 184 -16.26 -14.84 8.56
CA LEU A 184 -17.36 -14.31 9.36
C LEU A 184 -18.15 -13.22 8.61
N GLY A 185 -17.50 -12.47 7.73
CA GLY A 185 -18.11 -11.42 6.91
C GLY A 185 -18.88 -11.93 5.67
N LYS A 186 -18.76 -13.22 5.31
CA LYS A 186 -19.51 -13.77 4.17
C LYS A 186 -20.99 -13.93 4.54
N PRO A 187 -21.95 -13.29 3.83
CA PRO A 187 -23.36 -13.56 4.05
C PRO A 187 -23.64 -15.05 3.82
N PRO A 188 -24.54 -15.69 4.60
CA PRO A 188 -24.79 -17.12 4.50
C PRO A 188 -25.08 -17.48 3.04
N ARG A 189 -24.27 -18.37 2.45
CA ARG A 189 -24.57 -18.94 1.14
C ARG A 189 -25.93 -19.62 1.26
N GLY A 190 -26.94 -19.03 0.63
CA GLY A 190 -28.30 -19.53 0.65
C GLY A 190 -28.31 -21.01 0.24
N SER A 191 -28.71 -21.85 1.19
CA SER A 191 -29.10 -23.22 0.91
C SER A 191 -30.19 -23.16 -0.17
N GLY A 192 -29.86 -23.66 -1.37
CA GLY A 192 -30.82 -23.88 -2.44
C GLY A 192 -31.83 -24.94 -1.99
N GLY A 193 -32.89 -24.49 -1.31
CA GLY A 193 -34.00 -25.33 -0.87
C GLY A 193 -34.84 -25.77 -2.07
N SER A 194 -34.65 -27.01 -2.49
CA SER A 194 -35.67 -27.77 -3.20
C SER A 194 -36.61 -28.39 -2.17
N SER A 195 -37.84 -27.90 -2.06
CA SER A 195 -39.07 -28.70 -1.86
C SER A 195 -40.25 -27.78 -1.56
N GLY A 196 -41.30 -27.89 -2.38
CA GLY A 196 -42.47 -27.03 -2.28
C GLY A 196 -43.39 -27.36 -1.10
N HIS A 197 -44.33 -26.45 -0.84
CA HIS A 197 -45.72 -26.71 -0.48
C HIS A 197 -46.48 -25.38 -0.31
N GLY A 198 -47.66 -25.29 -0.95
CA GLY A 198 -48.87 -24.77 -0.31
C GLY A 198 -49.05 -23.25 -0.12
N GLY A 199 -49.96 -22.69 -0.91
CA GLY A 199 -51.22 -22.16 -0.33
C GLY A 199 -51.26 -20.70 0.15
N SER A 200 -52.05 -19.91 -0.58
CA SER A 200 -53.11 -19.02 -0.07
C SER A 200 -52.76 -17.89 0.92
N GLY A 201 -53.21 -16.68 0.56
CA GLY A 201 -53.76 -15.74 1.54
C GLY A 201 -53.12 -14.37 1.55
N GLY A 202 -53.85 -13.38 1.02
CA GLY A 202 -53.49 -11.98 1.13
C GLY A 202 -53.62 -11.42 2.55
N GLY A 203 -53.19 -10.17 2.73
CA GLY A 203 -53.58 -9.37 3.88
C GLY A 203 -52.46 -8.53 4.49
N ARG A 204 -52.47 -7.24 4.10
CA ARG A 204 -52.27 -6.05 4.94
C ARG A 204 -51.16 -6.08 6.01
N ARG A 205 -50.14 -5.24 5.77
CA ARG A 205 -49.25 -4.67 6.80
C ARG A 205 -50.06 -3.91 7.86
N PRO A 206 -49.76 -4.07 9.17
CA PRO A 206 -49.97 -3.02 10.16
C PRO A 206 -48.66 -2.28 10.44
N ARG A 207 -48.72 -0.95 10.34
CA ARG A 207 -47.80 -0.02 11.00
C ARG A 207 -48.00 -0.12 12.50
N HIS A 208 -46.93 -0.17 13.29
CA HIS A 208 -46.95 0.47 14.60
C HIS A 208 -45.63 1.18 14.91
N LEU A 209 -45.84 2.38 15.44
CA LEU A 209 -44.94 3.35 16.02
C LEU A 209 -44.51 2.83 17.41
N HIS A 210 -43.25 3.04 17.78
CA HIS A 210 -42.81 3.74 18.99
C HIS A 210 -41.31 4.02 18.86
#